data_AF-A0A957NVU7-F1
#
_entry.id   AF-A0A957NVU7-F1
#
_cell.length_a   1.000
_cell.length_b   1.000
_cell.length_c   1.000
_cell.angle_alpha   90.00
_cell.angle_beta   90.00
_cell.angle_gamma   90.00
#
_symmetry.space_group_name_H-M   'P 1'
#
loop_
_entity.id
_entity.type
_entity.pdbx_description
1 polymer ?
#
loop_
_entity_poly.entity_id
_entity_poly.type
_entity_poly.pdbx_seq_one_letter_code
_entity_poly.pdbx_strand_id
1 'polypeptide(L)'
;MQDVLNSVILNSYPNANDVISLQSYRPNYLPYPARVTLRTIDGNLATCVLKGSEDEDKVLFEANVLQALTELGLAAPKVLAAPVTIQSDAGALTVLLTSELSGQPLPWIQLSDLNAAHQTCQLVHEAVDALHALTPRLKAHAVAALLPSVTLEAELQKIFSTGGQWLEEPIFVEALALLKVTLPRFSSPLVFSNGD
;
A
#
# COMPACT_ATOMS: atom_id res chain seq x y z
N MET A 1 -22.97 -7.72 -8.34
CA MET A 1 -21.62 -7.61 -7.74
C MET A 1 -21.67 -7.10 -6.30
N GLN A 2 -22.41 -6.02 -6.00
CA GLN A 2 -22.50 -5.50 -4.63
C GLN A 2 -23.04 -6.51 -3.60
N ASP A 3 -24.08 -7.29 -3.93
CA ASP A 3 -24.62 -8.32 -2.99
C ASP A 3 -23.63 -9.43 -2.68
N VAL A 4 -22.81 -9.81 -3.68
CA VAL A 4 -21.74 -10.80 -3.51
C VAL A 4 -20.65 -10.24 -2.61
N LEU A 5 -20.24 -8.98 -2.82
CA LEU A 5 -19.26 -8.30 -1.96
C LEU A 5 -19.77 -8.18 -0.53
N ASN A 6 -21.03 -7.79 -0.33
CA ASN A 6 -21.62 -7.70 1.01
C ASN A 6 -21.60 -9.06 1.71
N SER A 7 -21.98 -10.13 1.00
CA SER A 7 -21.95 -11.49 1.54
C SER A 7 -20.54 -11.92 1.91
N VAL A 8 -19.54 -11.62 1.06
CA VAL A 8 -18.13 -11.93 1.33
C VAL A 8 -17.61 -11.15 2.54
N ILE A 9 -17.94 -9.86 2.66
CA ILE A 9 -17.55 -9.04 3.82
C ILE A 9 -18.15 -9.61 5.11
N LEU A 10 -19.45 -9.92 5.13
CA LEU A 10 -20.12 -10.46 6.32
C LEU A 10 -19.62 -11.86 6.70
N ASN A 11 -19.31 -12.70 5.72
CA ASN A 11 -18.76 -14.04 5.97
C ASN A 11 -17.30 -13.99 6.45
N SER A 12 -16.52 -13.02 6.00
CA SER A 12 -15.08 -12.92 6.28
C SER A 12 -14.75 -12.11 7.53
N TYR A 13 -15.67 -11.26 7.99
CA TYR A 13 -15.52 -10.44 9.19
C TYR A 13 -16.64 -10.74 10.21
N PRO A 14 -16.46 -11.75 11.10
CA PRO A 14 -17.51 -12.25 12.00
C PRO A 14 -18.09 -11.22 12.98
N ASN A 15 -17.37 -10.11 13.22
CA ASN A 15 -17.84 -9.03 14.07
C ASN A 15 -18.84 -8.09 13.36
N ALA A 16 -19.09 -8.26 12.06
CA ALA A 16 -20.09 -7.51 11.32
C ALA A 16 -21.40 -8.28 11.18
N ASN A 17 -22.50 -7.56 11.36
CA ASN A 17 -23.87 -8.04 11.20
C ASN A 17 -24.52 -7.52 9.90
N ASP A 18 -24.15 -6.31 9.46
CA ASP A 18 -24.72 -5.70 8.25
C ASP A 18 -23.73 -4.77 7.54
N VAL A 19 -23.85 -4.65 6.23
CA VAL A 19 -23.12 -3.68 5.40
C VAL A 19 -24.02 -2.47 5.12
N ILE A 20 -23.75 -1.37 5.81
CA ILE A 20 -24.56 -0.15 5.72
C ILE A 20 -24.26 0.62 4.43
N SER A 21 -22.99 0.70 4.05
CA SER A 21 -22.57 1.38 2.82
C SER A 21 -21.24 0.87 2.30
N LEU A 22 -21.07 0.97 0.98
CA LEU A 22 -19.82 0.70 0.27
C LEU A 22 -19.65 1.80 -0.78
N GLN A 23 -18.59 2.60 -0.66
CA GLN A 23 -18.37 3.80 -1.46
C GLN A 23 -16.90 3.91 -1.87
N SER A 24 -16.59 4.16 -3.14
CA SER A 24 -15.21 4.41 -3.56
C SER A 24 -14.66 5.67 -2.88
N TYR A 25 -13.39 5.64 -2.46
CA TYR A 25 -12.71 6.84 -1.93
C TYR A 25 -12.57 7.95 -2.97
N ARG A 26 -12.56 7.60 -4.26
CA ARG A 26 -12.44 8.56 -5.36
C ARG A 26 -13.60 8.36 -6.33
N PRO A 27 -14.59 9.29 -6.36
CA PRO A 27 -15.67 9.20 -7.33
C PRO A 27 -15.09 9.23 -8.76
N ASN A 28 -15.60 8.35 -9.63
CA ASN A 28 -15.19 8.17 -11.04
C ASN A 28 -13.80 7.55 -11.29
N TYR A 29 -13.17 6.93 -10.28
CA TYR A 29 -11.94 6.14 -10.45
C TYR A 29 -12.24 4.63 -10.37
N LEU A 30 -11.19 3.80 -10.29
CA LEU A 30 -11.30 2.37 -9.99
C LEU A 30 -12.22 2.14 -8.76
N PRO A 31 -12.98 1.03 -8.72
CA PRO A 31 -13.93 0.76 -7.63
C PRO A 31 -13.25 0.58 -6.27
N TYR A 32 -11.92 0.39 -6.25
CA TYR A 32 -11.10 0.21 -5.06
C TYR A 32 -9.96 1.24 -5.00
N PRO A 33 -9.50 1.61 -3.79
CA PRO A 33 -10.06 1.22 -2.49
C PRO A 33 -11.44 1.82 -2.25
N ALA A 34 -12.31 1.05 -1.58
CA ALA A 34 -13.64 1.47 -1.17
C ALA A 34 -13.73 1.59 0.35
N ARG A 35 -14.40 2.64 0.82
CA ARG A 35 -14.81 2.81 2.21
C ARG A 35 -16.06 1.96 2.47
N VAL A 36 -16.02 1.12 3.49
CA VAL A 36 -17.13 0.27 3.91
C VAL A 36 -17.58 0.69 5.30
N THR A 37 -18.87 0.97 5.46
CA THR A 37 -19.47 1.17 6.78
C THR A 37 -20.23 -0.08 7.18
N LEU A 38 -19.86 -0.65 8.31
CA LEU A 38 -20.42 -1.89 8.85
C LEU A 38 -21.19 -1.60 10.13
N ARG A 39 -22.26 -2.35 10.37
CA ARG A 39 -22.84 -2.49 11.70
C ARG A 39 -22.26 -3.73 12.35
N THR A 40 -21.62 -3.54 13.49
CA THR A 40 -21.06 -4.64 14.28
C THR A 40 -22.15 -5.41 15.02
N ILE A 41 -21.82 -6.62 15.49
CA ILE A 41 -22.73 -7.46 16.30
C ILE A 41 -23.24 -6.73 17.57
N ASP A 42 -22.43 -5.82 18.12
CA ASP A 42 -22.79 -5.00 19.29
C ASP A 42 -23.67 -3.79 18.92
N GLY A 43 -24.04 -3.64 17.65
CA GLY A 43 -24.85 -2.53 17.14
C GLY A 43 -24.07 -1.26 16.81
N ASN A 44 -22.76 -1.20 17.10
CA ASN A 44 -21.91 -0.05 16.78
C ASN A 44 -21.61 0.04 15.28
N LEU A 45 -21.39 1.25 14.79
CA LEU A 45 -20.88 1.46 13.43
C LEU A 45 -19.35 1.40 13.43
N ALA A 46 -18.80 0.65 12.47
CA ALA A 46 -17.37 0.56 12.21
C ALA A 46 -17.08 0.94 10.75
N THR A 47 -15.91 1.53 10.53
CA THR A 47 -15.46 1.91 9.19
C THR A 47 -14.21 1.14 8.81
N CYS A 48 -14.26 0.56 7.62
CA CYS A 48 -13.23 -0.31 7.08
C CYS A 48 -12.88 0.13 5.65
N VAL A 49 -11.77 -0.39 5.14
CA VAL A 49 -11.34 -0.22 3.76
C VAL A 49 -11.36 -1.58 3.07
N LEU A 50 -12.06 -1.64 1.94
CA LEU A 50 -12.04 -2.78 1.03
C LEU A 50 -11.09 -2.48 -0.12
N LYS A 51 -10.05 -3.30 -0.25
CA LYS A 51 -9.12 -3.30 -1.40
C LYS A 51 -9.46 -4.48 -2.30
N GLY A 52 -9.18 -4.36 -3.59
CA GLY A 52 -9.45 -5.42 -4.55
C GLY A 52 -8.51 -5.35 -5.75
N SER A 53 -8.10 -6.52 -6.24
CA SER A 53 -7.31 -6.67 -7.45
C SER A 53 -7.64 -7.99 -8.16
N GLU A 54 -7.48 -8.00 -9.48
CA GLU A 54 -7.50 -9.23 -10.29
C GLU A 54 -6.21 -10.05 -10.10
N ASP A 55 -5.16 -9.43 -9.57
CA ASP A 55 -3.89 -10.07 -9.23
C ASP A 55 -3.92 -10.53 -7.76
N GLU A 56 -4.20 -11.82 -7.56
CA GLU A 56 -4.29 -12.45 -6.24
C GLU A 56 -3.00 -12.30 -5.43
N ASP A 57 -1.85 -12.50 -6.07
CA ASP A 57 -0.54 -12.46 -5.42
C ASP A 57 -0.25 -11.07 -4.84
N LYS A 58 -0.67 -9.99 -5.51
CA LYS A 58 -0.56 -8.63 -4.97
C LYS A 58 -1.37 -8.44 -3.68
N VAL A 59 -2.60 -8.95 -3.64
CA VAL A 59 -3.48 -8.79 -2.47
C VAL A 59 -2.98 -9.64 -1.30
N LEU A 60 -2.51 -10.86 -1.57
CA LEU A 60 -1.89 -11.73 -0.57
C LEU A 60 -0.59 -11.13 -0.03
N PHE A 61 0.27 -10.61 -0.91
CA PHE A 61 1.49 -9.91 -0.51
C PHE A 61 1.18 -8.73 0.41
N GLU A 62 0.25 -7.86 0.00
CA GLU A 62 -0.15 -6.71 0.80
C GLU A 62 -0.72 -7.12 2.18
N ALA A 63 -1.59 -8.13 2.23
CA ALA A 63 -2.14 -8.63 3.49
C ALA A 63 -1.05 -9.11 4.46
N ASN A 64 -0.09 -9.91 3.96
CA ASN A 64 1.03 -10.41 4.76
C ASN A 64 1.93 -9.28 5.28
N VAL A 65 2.22 -8.28 4.44
CA VAL A 65 3.03 -7.12 4.84
C VAL A 65 2.29 -6.29 5.89
N LEU A 66 1.02 -5.94 5.67
CA LEU A 66 0.23 -5.15 6.63
C LEU A 66 0.08 -5.84 7.98
N GLN A 67 -0.13 -7.16 7.98
CA GLN A 67 -0.16 -7.95 9.20
C GLN A 67 1.18 -7.85 9.95
N ALA A 68 2.30 -8.10 9.27
CA ALA A 68 3.63 -8.01 9.88
C ALA A 68 3.94 -6.59 10.40
N LEU A 69 3.56 -5.54 9.68
CA LEU A 69 3.74 -4.16 10.14
C LEU A 69 2.96 -3.88 11.43
N THR A 70 1.73 -4.40 11.52
CA THR A 70 0.91 -4.30 12.75
C THR A 70 1.56 -5.07 13.90
N GLU A 71 2.02 -6.30 13.68
CA GLU A 71 2.70 -7.14 14.68
C GLU A 71 4.00 -6.50 15.18
N LEU A 72 4.70 -5.77 14.30
CA LEU A 72 5.90 -5.02 14.66
C LEU A 72 5.60 -3.66 15.30
N GLY A 73 4.33 -3.29 15.47
CA GLY A 73 3.90 -2.09 16.20
C GLY A 73 3.93 -0.81 15.37
N LEU A 74 4.00 -0.90 14.04
CA LEU A 74 3.82 0.25 13.17
C LEU A 74 2.32 0.60 13.08
N ALA A 75 2.01 1.89 12.96
CA ALA A 75 0.65 2.38 12.72
C ALA A 75 0.21 2.11 11.27
N ALA A 76 0.05 0.84 10.91
CA ALA A 76 -0.44 0.39 9.61
C ALA A 76 -1.93 -0.03 9.68
N PRO A 77 -2.66 -0.02 8.54
CA PRO A 77 -3.98 -0.62 8.48
C PRO A 77 -3.93 -2.08 8.95
N LYS A 78 -4.79 -2.44 9.90
CA LYS A 78 -4.92 -3.81 10.39
C LYS A 78 -5.70 -4.64 9.38
N VAL A 79 -5.24 -5.85 9.10
CA VAL A 79 -6.02 -6.84 8.34
C VAL A 79 -7.18 -7.30 9.22
N LEU A 80 -8.41 -7.03 8.79
CA LEU A 80 -9.63 -7.40 9.53
C LEU A 80 -10.18 -8.76 9.11
N ALA A 81 -9.90 -9.15 7.86
CA ALA A 81 -10.25 -10.45 7.30
C ALA A 81 -9.18 -10.90 6.32
N ALA A 82 -8.94 -12.21 6.24
CA ALA A 82 -8.04 -12.79 5.24
C ALA A 82 -8.55 -12.49 3.82
N PRO A 83 -7.66 -12.36 2.82
CA PRO A 83 -8.06 -12.19 1.43
C PRO A 83 -9.02 -13.27 0.95
N VAL A 84 -10.03 -12.89 0.16
CA VAL A 84 -11.01 -13.81 -0.42
C VAL A 84 -11.12 -13.57 -1.92
N THR A 85 -11.02 -14.63 -2.71
CA THR A 85 -11.23 -14.59 -4.15
C THR A 85 -12.69 -14.85 -4.50
N ILE A 86 -13.27 -13.92 -5.25
CA ILE A 86 -14.64 -13.95 -5.74
C ILE A 86 -14.59 -14.28 -7.22
N GLN A 87 -15.33 -15.30 -7.64
CA GLN A 87 -15.53 -15.60 -9.05
C GLN A 87 -16.75 -14.85 -9.57
N SER A 88 -16.59 -14.14 -10.69
CA SER A 88 -17.66 -13.40 -11.36
C SER A 88 -17.58 -13.54 -12.88
N ASP A 89 -18.63 -13.12 -13.57
CA ASP A 89 -18.65 -13.10 -15.04
C ASP A 89 -17.57 -12.19 -15.65
N ALA A 90 -17.05 -11.22 -14.87
CA ALA A 90 -15.96 -10.33 -15.27
C ALA A 90 -14.56 -10.91 -14.97
N GLY A 91 -14.49 -12.09 -14.36
CA GLY A 91 -13.24 -12.72 -13.92
C GLY A 91 -13.15 -12.88 -12.40
N ALA A 92 -12.00 -13.40 -11.97
CA ALA A 92 -11.66 -13.57 -10.56
C ALA A 92 -11.20 -12.23 -9.96
N LEU A 93 -11.73 -11.89 -8.78
CA LEU A 93 -11.36 -10.70 -8.03
C LEU A 93 -11.00 -11.10 -6.60
N THR A 94 -9.76 -10.85 -6.19
CA THR A 94 -9.34 -11.04 -4.80
C THR A 94 -9.53 -9.75 -4.02
N VAL A 95 -10.23 -9.83 -2.88
CA VAL A 95 -10.52 -8.67 -2.02
C VAL A 95 -9.92 -8.83 -0.64
N LEU A 96 -9.53 -7.70 -0.03
CA LEU A 96 -8.92 -7.61 1.30
C LEU A 96 -9.64 -6.53 2.11
N LEU A 97 -10.07 -6.88 3.33
CA LEU A 97 -10.68 -5.94 4.27
C LEU A 97 -9.67 -5.50 5.34
N THR A 98 -9.45 -4.19 5.46
CA THR A 98 -8.55 -3.60 6.44
C THR A 98 -9.23 -2.52 7.28
N SER A 99 -8.64 -2.16 8.42
CA SER A 99 -9.10 -1.03 9.23
C SER A 99 -8.83 0.30 8.52
N GLU A 100 -9.73 1.27 8.67
CA GLU A 100 -9.39 2.66 8.36
C GLU A 100 -8.41 3.20 9.40
N LEU A 101 -7.33 3.85 8.95
CA LEU A 101 -6.44 4.58 9.84
C LEU A 101 -7.10 5.89 10.28
N SER A 102 -7.04 6.18 11.58
CA SER A 102 -7.46 7.48 12.10
C SER A 102 -6.50 8.57 11.62
N GLY A 103 -7.05 9.70 11.21
CA GLY A 103 -6.26 10.87 10.80
C GLY A 103 -6.86 11.54 9.58
N GLN A 104 -6.11 12.48 9.02
CA GLN A 104 -6.43 13.13 7.75
C GLN A 104 -5.22 12.99 6.82
N PRO A 105 -5.43 12.81 5.51
CA PRO A 105 -4.33 12.80 4.56
C PRO A 105 -3.57 14.13 4.61
N LEU A 106 -2.25 14.05 4.42
CA LEU A 106 -1.42 15.24 4.32
C LEU A 106 -1.81 16.05 3.07
N PRO A 107 -1.76 17.40 3.14
CA PRO A 107 -1.99 18.25 1.99
C PRO A 107 -0.87 18.04 0.95
N TRP A 108 -1.25 17.69 -0.28
CA TRP A 108 -0.28 17.27 -1.31
C TRP A 108 0.25 18.45 -2.17
N ILE A 109 -0.62 19.37 -2.58
CA ILE A 109 -0.33 20.52 -3.48
C ILE A 109 -1.19 21.73 -3.04
N GLN A 110 -0.72 22.96 -3.28
CA GLN A 110 -1.40 24.23 -2.98
C GLN A 110 -1.48 24.61 -1.50
N LEU A 111 -0.41 24.34 -0.76
CA LEU A 111 -0.23 24.92 0.57
C LEU A 111 -0.07 26.43 0.45
N SER A 112 -1.01 27.18 1.03
CA SER A 112 -0.95 28.65 1.13
C SER A 112 -0.20 29.14 2.37
N ASP A 113 0.13 28.22 3.29
CA ASP A 113 0.80 28.51 4.56
C ASP A 113 2.13 27.74 4.66
N LEU A 114 3.22 28.50 4.89
CA LEU A 114 4.56 27.95 5.06
C LEU A 114 4.70 27.11 6.33
N ASN A 115 3.96 27.42 7.39
CA ASN A 115 3.99 26.62 8.61
C ASN A 115 3.38 25.23 8.37
N ALA A 116 2.24 25.16 7.68
CA ALA A 116 1.64 23.90 7.25
C ALA A 116 2.58 23.08 6.35
N ALA A 117 3.32 23.74 5.43
CA ALA A 117 4.33 23.08 4.61
C ALA A 117 5.48 22.50 5.43
N HIS A 118 6.02 23.29 6.36
CA HIS A 118 7.09 22.83 7.25
C HIS A 118 6.66 21.62 8.09
N GLN A 119 5.47 21.68 8.70
CA GLN A 119 4.90 20.58 9.48
C GLN A 119 4.69 19.32 8.64
N THR A 120 4.21 19.48 7.39
CA THR A 120 4.03 18.35 6.46
C THR A 120 5.37 17.67 6.17
N CYS A 121 6.43 18.44 5.90
CA CYS A 121 7.77 17.89 5.71
C CYS A 121 8.28 17.17 6.96
N GLN A 122 8.08 17.74 8.15
CA GLN A 122 8.47 17.10 9.41
C GLN A 122 7.79 15.74 9.59
N LEU A 123 6.47 15.66 9.37
CA LEU A 123 5.71 14.42 9.48
C LEU A 123 6.18 13.37 8.46
N VAL A 124 6.55 13.78 7.24
CA VAL A 124 7.10 12.86 6.22
C VAL A 124 8.47 12.33 6.66
N HIS A 125 9.35 13.20 7.17
CA HIS A 125 10.65 12.75 7.68
C HIS A 125 10.51 11.79 8.87
N GLU A 126 9.64 12.10 9.83
CA GLU A 126 9.34 11.22 10.97
C GLU A 126 8.80 9.85 10.51
N ALA A 127 7.91 9.83 9.50
CA ALA A 127 7.39 8.58 8.95
C ALA A 127 8.49 7.76 8.25
N VAL A 128 9.37 8.40 7.46
CA VAL A 128 10.50 7.74 6.80
C VAL A 128 11.48 7.18 7.84
N ASP A 129 11.82 7.95 8.86
CA ASP A 129 12.71 7.51 9.94
C ASP A 129 12.12 6.33 10.72
N ALA A 130 10.80 6.34 10.98
CA ALA A 130 10.11 5.23 11.63
C ALA A 130 10.16 3.95 10.78
N LEU A 131 9.97 4.04 9.46
CA LEU A 131 10.11 2.91 8.54
C LEU A 131 11.54 2.38 8.52
N HIS A 132 12.54 3.26 8.41
CA HIS A 132 13.94 2.88 8.41
C HIS A 132 14.35 2.20 9.72
N ALA A 133 13.91 2.72 10.87
CA ALA A 133 14.18 2.14 12.18
C ALA A 133 13.57 0.73 12.35
N LEU A 134 12.52 0.39 11.58
CA LEU A 134 11.90 -0.93 11.59
C LEU A 134 12.76 -2.01 10.92
N THR A 135 13.71 -1.61 10.07
CA THR A 135 14.52 -2.51 9.22
C THR A 135 15.06 -3.74 9.97
N PRO A 136 15.73 -3.63 11.14
CA PRO A 136 16.31 -4.80 11.80
C PRO A 136 15.23 -5.80 12.27
N ARG A 137 14.12 -5.28 12.80
CA ARG A 137 13.01 -6.09 13.30
C ARG A 137 12.27 -6.77 12.14
N LEU A 138 12.08 -6.05 11.05
CA LEU A 138 11.45 -6.58 9.84
C LEU A 138 12.32 -7.68 9.21
N LYS A 139 13.64 -7.48 9.12
CA LYS A 139 14.59 -8.51 8.63
C LYS A 139 14.58 -9.79 9.47
N ALA A 140 14.31 -9.68 10.77
CA ALA A 140 14.16 -10.82 11.67
C ALA A 140 12.76 -11.47 11.61
N HIS A 141 11.79 -10.83 10.97
CA HIS A 141 10.42 -11.31 10.86
C HIS A 141 10.27 -12.28 9.67
N ALA A 142 9.32 -13.23 9.76
CA ALA A 142 9.08 -14.22 8.71
C ALA A 142 8.71 -13.58 7.35
N VAL A 143 8.04 -12.41 7.39
CA VAL A 143 7.65 -11.66 6.19
C VAL A 143 8.84 -11.20 5.35
N ALA A 144 10.05 -11.11 5.93
CA ALA A 144 11.25 -10.69 5.21
C ALA A 144 11.52 -11.53 3.95
N ALA A 145 11.14 -12.81 3.96
CA ALA A 145 11.30 -13.70 2.81
C ALA A 145 10.43 -13.30 1.60
N LEU A 146 9.35 -12.54 1.83
CA LEU A 146 8.47 -12.03 0.77
C LEU A 146 8.92 -10.67 0.24
N LEU A 147 9.70 -9.92 1.03
CA LEU A 147 10.04 -8.54 0.70
C LEU A 147 11.17 -8.46 -0.33
N PRO A 148 11.00 -7.68 -1.41
CA PRO A 148 12.06 -7.48 -2.37
C PRO A 148 13.22 -6.71 -1.72
N SER A 149 14.45 -7.20 -1.93
CA SER A 149 15.68 -6.52 -1.52
C SER A 149 16.39 -6.01 -2.76
N VAL A 150 16.08 -4.78 -3.16
CA VAL A 150 16.55 -4.20 -4.43
C VAL A 150 17.34 -2.93 -4.14
N THR A 151 18.51 -2.80 -4.75
CA THR A 151 19.31 -1.57 -4.73
C THR A 151 18.94 -0.69 -5.90
N LEU A 152 19.18 0.62 -5.79
CA LEU A 152 19.01 1.55 -6.93
C LEU A 152 19.86 1.13 -8.14
N GLU A 153 21.03 0.53 -7.92
CA GLU A 153 21.83 -0.04 -9.01
C GLU A 153 21.12 -1.20 -9.69
N ALA A 154 20.53 -2.13 -8.92
CA ALA A 154 19.78 -3.24 -9.48
C ALA A 154 18.52 -2.77 -10.24
N GLU A 155 17.82 -1.74 -9.73
CA GLU A 155 16.70 -1.11 -10.44
C GLU A 155 17.16 -0.47 -11.76
N LEU A 156 18.26 0.29 -11.73
CA LEU A 156 18.83 0.90 -12.93
C LEU A 156 19.23 -0.15 -13.96
N GLN A 157 19.87 -1.25 -13.55
CA GLN A 157 20.19 -2.36 -14.46
C GLN A 157 18.93 -3.01 -15.04
N LYS A 158 17.88 -3.16 -14.23
CA LYS A 158 16.59 -3.71 -14.68
C LYS A 158 15.94 -2.83 -15.76
N ILE A 159 16.04 -1.51 -15.66
CA ILE A 159 15.56 -0.59 -16.70
C ILE A 159 16.28 -0.86 -18.03
N PHE A 160 17.61 -0.96 -17.99
CA PHE A 160 18.40 -1.27 -19.19
C PHE A 160 18.07 -2.65 -19.78
N SER A 161 17.92 -3.68 -18.94
CA SER A 161 17.66 -5.05 -19.42
C SER A 161 16.24 -5.25 -19.94
N THR A 162 15.25 -4.57 -19.36
CA THR A 162 13.85 -4.66 -19.78
C THR A 162 13.64 -3.94 -21.12
N GLY A 163 14.38 -2.86 -21.35
CA GLY A 163 14.23 -2.04 -22.55
C GLY A 163 13.00 -1.13 -22.49
N GLY A 164 12.68 -0.49 -23.62
CA GLY A 164 11.49 0.33 -23.78
C GLY A 164 11.74 1.57 -24.63
N GLN A 165 10.66 2.19 -25.12
CA GLN A 165 10.72 3.36 -26.02
C GLN A 165 11.46 4.55 -25.39
N TRP A 166 11.42 4.68 -24.06
CA TRP A 166 12.17 5.72 -23.36
C TRP A 166 13.68 5.66 -23.60
N LEU A 167 14.25 4.48 -23.90
CA LEU A 167 15.68 4.36 -24.23
C LEU A 167 16.04 4.90 -25.62
N GLU A 168 15.06 5.29 -26.42
CA GLU A 168 15.27 5.98 -27.70
C GLU A 168 15.33 7.51 -27.50
N GLU A 169 14.85 8.01 -26.37
CA GLU A 169 14.82 9.44 -26.05
C GLU A 169 16.20 9.92 -25.54
N PRO A 170 16.88 10.85 -26.25
CA PRO A 170 18.25 11.24 -25.91
C PRO A 170 18.40 11.74 -24.47
N ILE A 171 17.45 12.55 -23.99
CA ILE A 171 17.48 13.10 -22.63
C ILE A 171 17.37 12.00 -21.56
N PHE A 172 16.61 10.94 -21.82
CA PHE A 172 16.46 9.83 -20.90
C PHE A 172 17.74 9.01 -20.85
N VAL A 173 18.33 8.71 -22.00
CA VAL A 173 19.61 7.99 -22.09
C VAL A 173 20.73 8.76 -21.39
N GLU A 174 20.81 10.08 -21.59
CA GLU A 174 21.77 10.94 -20.89
C GLU A 174 21.58 10.90 -19.37
N ALA A 175 20.33 10.98 -18.89
CA ALA A 175 20.02 10.87 -17.47
C ALA A 175 20.43 9.50 -16.88
N LEU A 176 20.16 8.41 -17.59
CA LEU A 176 20.57 7.07 -17.15
C LEU A 176 22.10 6.91 -17.13
N ALA A 177 22.80 7.49 -18.11
CA ALA A 177 24.27 7.49 -18.14
C ALA A 177 24.85 8.23 -16.92
N LEU A 178 24.27 9.37 -16.55
CA LEU A 178 24.66 10.11 -15.35
C LEU A 178 24.41 9.30 -14.07
N LEU A 179 23.24 8.68 -13.95
CA LEU A 179 22.89 7.83 -12.80
C LEU A 179 23.85 6.63 -12.68
N LYS A 180 24.21 5.99 -13.80
CA LYS A 180 25.15 4.86 -13.82
C LYS A 180 26.53 5.20 -13.25
N VAL A 181 27.01 6.42 -13.50
CA VAL A 181 28.31 6.89 -12.98
C VAL A 181 28.19 7.34 -11.51
N THR A 182 27.03 7.84 -11.12
CA THR A 182 26.83 8.55 -9.85
C THR A 182 26.38 7.62 -8.73
N LEU A 183 25.47 6.68 -9.00
CA LEU A 183 24.90 5.76 -8.02
C LEU A 183 25.93 4.93 -7.23
N PRO A 184 27.02 4.42 -7.83
CA PRO A 184 28.02 3.67 -7.06
C PRO A 184 28.68 4.47 -5.92
N ARG A 185 28.60 5.81 -5.97
CA ARG A 185 29.10 6.69 -4.90
C ARG A 185 28.17 6.73 -3.68
N PHE A 186 26.93 6.28 -3.83
CA PHE A 186 25.90 6.26 -2.79
C PHE A 186 25.65 4.81 -2.35
N SER A 187 26.67 4.20 -1.73
CA SER A 187 26.49 2.91 -1.07
C SER A 187 25.88 3.14 0.31
N SER A 188 24.58 2.89 0.40
CA SER A 188 23.83 2.89 1.66
C SER A 188 23.29 1.49 1.95
N PRO A 189 23.25 1.06 3.22
CA PRO A 189 22.58 -0.19 3.60
C PRO A 189 21.12 -0.18 3.14
N LEU A 190 20.62 -1.33 2.70
CA LEU A 190 19.19 -1.49 2.42
C LEU A 190 18.37 -1.33 3.70
N VAL A 191 17.44 -0.38 3.64
CA VAL A 191 16.44 -0.07 4.65
C VAL A 191 15.05 -0.43 4.15
N PHE A 192 14.13 -0.70 5.06
CA PHE A 192 12.73 -0.86 4.72
C PHE A 192 12.13 0.49 4.36
N SER A 193 11.58 0.60 3.15
CA SER A 193 10.93 1.81 2.62
C SER A 193 9.52 1.48 2.14
N ASN A 194 8.70 2.52 1.92
CA ASN A 194 7.35 2.36 1.36
C ASN A 194 7.36 1.96 -0.12
N GLY A 195 8.30 2.51 -0.90
CA GLY A 195 8.48 2.21 -2.33
C GLY A 195 7.70 3.14 -3.28
N ASP A 196 6.91 4.07 -2.74
CA ASP A 196 6.24 5.20 -3.40
C ASP A 196 6.67 6.52 -2.70
#